data_AF-A0A970RNV9-F1
#
_entry.id   AF-A0A970RNV9-F1
#
_cell.length_a   1.000
_cell.length_b   1.000
_cell.length_c   1.000
_cell.angle_alpha   90.00
_cell.angle_beta   90.00
_cell.angle_gamma   90.00
#
_symmetry.space_group_name_H-M   'P 1'
#
loop_
_entity.id
_entity.type
_entity.pdbx_description
1 polymer ?
#
loop_
_entity_poly.entity_id
_entity_poly.type
_entity_poly.pdbx_seq_one_letter_code
_entity_poly.pdbx_strand_id
1 'polypeptide(L)'
;MKKKEIIRKFVVYGVYIIFLSALQVSFSDSFSINGQVADLMLVFVILTGYLFGLKDAIVVGLITGLLRDYYAGPAFEGGTDQPVALLGLGMLLMLYAGVISSVLFTKAFHRKLPLGFVQVMIVTVSYKVVGHVLFVIMLAISGRGSEYLSLFEIVTDSLIPQMIVNLLATAPILLMLRYMGPYKNGINKRLLLGSGETENLWRTN
;
A
#
# COMPACT_ATOMS: atom_id res chain seq x y z
N MET A 1 -19.03 -9.26 -15.97
CA MET A 1 -19.44 -9.11 -14.55
C MET A 1 -20.90 -8.75 -14.53
N LYS A 2 -21.69 -9.35 -13.65
CA LYS A 2 -23.10 -8.98 -13.47
C LYS A 2 -23.17 -7.63 -12.72
N LYS A 3 -24.19 -6.79 -12.98
CA LYS A 3 -24.36 -5.47 -12.31
C LYS A 3 -24.20 -5.54 -10.79
N LYS A 4 -24.74 -6.59 -10.15
CA LYS A 4 -24.63 -6.85 -8.71
C LYS A 4 -23.18 -7.01 -8.21
N GLU A 5 -22.29 -7.58 -9.01
CA GLU A 5 -20.87 -7.77 -8.66
C GLU A 5 -20.10 -6.46 -8.71
N ILE A 6 -20.42 -5.61 -9.68
CA ILE A 6 -19.84 -4.26 -9.81
C ILE A 6 -20.22 -3.42 -8.59
N ILE A 7 -21.51 -3.41 -8.22
CA ILE A 7 -22.01 -2.67 -7.06
C ILE A 7 -21.32 -3.15 -5.78
N ARG A 8 -21.26 -4.47 -5.55
CA ARG A 8 -20.55 -5.02 -4.38
C ARG A 8 -19.11 -4.52 -4.30
N LYS A 9 -18.40 -4.51 -5.43
CA LYS A 9 -17.01 -4.07 -5.48
C LYS A 9 -16.84 -2.60 -5.08
N PHE A 10 -17.68 -1.71 -5.61
CA PHE A 10 -17.66 -0.31 -5.24
C PHE A 10 -17.98 -0.09 -3.76
N VAL A 11 -19.05 -0.75 -3.25
CA VAL A 11 -19.44 -0.64 -1.84
C VAL A 11 -18.34 -1.13 -0.92
N VAL A 12 -17.77 -2.31 -1.21
CA VAL A 12 -16.74 -2.91 -0.37
C VAL A 12 -15.48 -2.04 -0.35
N TYR A 13 -14.97 -1.60 -1.51
CA TYR A 13 -13.81 -0.73 -1.54
C TYR A 13 -14.07 0.62 -0.88
N GLY A 14 -15.22 1.25 -1.13
CA GLY A 14 -15.58 2.52 -0.50
C GLY A 14 -15.59 2.41 1.03
N VAL A 15 -16.21 1.35 1.56
CA VAL A 15 -16.22 1.09 3.01
C VAL A 15 -14.81 0.86 3.56
N TYR A 16 -13.99 0.02 2.93
CA TYR A 16 -12.62 -0.23 3.40
C TYR A 16 -11.74 1.01 3.35
N ILE A 17 -11.83 1.79 2.28
CA ILE A 17 -11.05 3.03 2.13
C ILE A 17 -11.41 4.00 3.26
N ILE A 18 -12.71 4.28 3.45
CA ILE A 18 -13.15 5.21 4.50
C ILE A 18 -12.78 4.67 5.90
N PHE A 19 -13.07 3.39 6.16
CA PHE A 19 -12.82 2.77 7.46
C PHE A 19 -11.33 2.76 7.82
N LEU A 20 -10.46 2.31 6.90
CA LEU A 20 -9.02 2.21 7.16
C LEU A 20 -8.36 3.58 7.20
N SER A 21 -8.79 4.54 6.38
CA SER A 21 -8.31 5.93 6.49
C SER A 21 -8.73 6.57 7.81
N ALA A 22 -9.97 6.35 8.28
CA ALA A 22 -10.42 6.84 9.58
C ALA A 22 -9.65 6.17 10.74
N LEU A 23 -9.43 4.86 10.66
CA LEU A 23 -8.67 4.13 11.67
C LEU A 23 -7.21 4.60 11.71
N GLN A 24 -6.60 4.88 10.54
CA GLN A 24 -5.23 5.37 10.43
C GLN A 24 -5.03 6.68 11.21
N VAL A 25 -5.96 7.63 11.08
CA VAL A 25 -5.88 8.94 11.73
C VAL A 25 -6.25 8.87 13.22
N SER A 26 -7.00 7.83 13.61
CA SER A 26 -7.45 7.63 15.00
C SER A 26 -6.47 6.83 15.85
N PHE A 27 -5.34 6.37 15.30
CA PHE A 27 -4.35 5.63 16.06
C PHE A 27 -3.70 6.52 17.12
N SER A 28 -3.85 6.13 18.38
CA SER A 28 -3.11 6.74 19.50
C SER A 28 -1.65 6.25 19.51
N ASP A 29 -0.74 7.11 19.97
CA ASP A 29 0.69 6.81 20.17
C ASP A 29 0.95 5.55 21.01
N SER A 30 -0.05 5.10 21.80
CA SER A 30 0.00 3.86 22.58
C SER A 30 0.16 2.59 21.72
N PHE A 31 -0.16 2.65 20.42
CA PHE A 31 0.03 1.55 19.46
C PHE A 31 1.24 1.75 18.56
N SER A 32 2.11 2.71 18.85
CA SER A 32 3.35 2.93 18.13
C SER A 32 4.47 2.02 18.64
N ILE A 33 5.37 1.59 17.74
CA ILE A 33 6.62 0.92 18.09
C ILE A 33 7.75 1.85 17.66
N ASN A 34 8.58 2.32 18.59
CA ASN A 34 9.59 3.36 18.36
C ASN A 34 9.03 4.59 17.62
N GLY A 35 7.83 5.04 17.98
CA GLY A 35 7.16 6.18 17.32
C GLY A 35 6.64 5.88 15.90
N GLN A 36 6.77 4.65 15.39
CA GLN A 36 6.19 4.24 14.12
C GLN A 36 4.81 3.62 14.36
N VAL A 37 3.81 4.10 13.63
CA VAL A 37 2.44 3.55 13.62
C VAL A 37 2.24 2.72 12.36
N ALA A 38 1.37 1.70 12.44
CA ALA A 38 1.00 0.89 11.28
C ALA A 38 0.45 1.78 10.14
N ASP A 39 0.92 1.55 8.92
CA ASP A 39 0.42 2.21 7.72
C ASP A 39 -0.65 1.34 7.06
N LEU A 40 -1.86 1.39 7.62
CA LEU A 40 -3.00 0.60 7.19
C LEU A 40 -3.37 0.86 5.73
N MET A 41 -3.25 2.11 5.31
CA MET A 41 -3.55 2.54 3.94
C MET A 41 -2.58 1.86 2.96
N LEU A 42 -1.28 1.84 3.28
CA LEU A 42 -0.27 1.15 2.47
C LEU A 42 -0.51 -0.36 2.44
N VAL A 43 -0.72 -0.98 3.61
CA VAL A 43 -0.98 -2.42 3.72
C VAL A 43 -2.21 -2.82 2.90
N PHE A 44 -3.28 -2.05 2.98
CA PHE A 44 -4.51 -2.30 2.21
C PHE A 44 -4.29 -2.22 0.70
N VAL A 45 -3.57 -1.21 0.23
CA VAL A 45 -3.26 -1.06 -1.21
C VAL A 45 -2.39 -2.22 -1.70
N ILE A 46 -1.38 -2.64 -0.93
CA ILE A 46 -0.52 -3.78 -1.26
C ILE A 46 -1.35 -5.07 -1.36
N LEU A 47 -2.18 -5.35 -0.36
CA LEU A 47 -2.98 -6.56 -0.33
C LEU A 47 -4.07 -6.56 -1.41
N THR A 48 -4.61 -5.39 -1.75
CA THR A 48 -5.55 -5.24 -2.87
C THR A 48 -4.87 -5.57 -4.20
N GLY A 49 -3.67 -5.04 -4.44
CA GLY A 49 -2.89 -5.37 -5.63
C GLY A 49 -2.56 -6.85 -5.72
N TYR A 50 -2.13 -7.43 -4.59
CA TYR A 50 -1.84 -8.85 -4.49
C TYR A 50 -3.06 -9.75 -4.76
N LEU A 51 -4.19 -9.50 -4.11
CA LEU A 51 -5.37 -10.39 -4.14
C LEU A 51 -6.27 -10.17 -5.35
N PHE A 52 -6.37 -8.94 -5.84
CA PHE A 52 -7.39 -8.54 -6.81
C PHE A 52 -6.82 -8.02 -8.15
N GLY A 53 -5.51 -7.79 -8.22
CA GLY A 53 -4.76 -7.51 -9.44
C GLY A 53 -4.67 -6.04 -9.81
N LEU A 54 -3.99 -5.76 -10.93
CA LEU A 54 -3.53 -4.43 -11.33
C LEU A 54 -4.63 -3.36 -11.39
N LYS A 55 -5.76 -3.68 -12.03
CA LYS A 55 -6.87 -2.71 -12.21
C LYS A 55 -7.42 -2.20 -10.88
N ASP A 56 -7.50 -3.09 -9.91
CA ASP A 56 -8.04 -2.78 -8.59
C ASP A 56 -7.00 -2.03 -7.76
N ALA A 57 -5.74 -2.44 -7.87
CA ALA A 57 -4.61 -1.78 -7.24
C ALA A 57 -4.47 -0.32 -7.68
N ILE A 58 -4.64 -0.03 -8.98
CA ILE A 58 -4.55 1.33 -9.51
C ILE A 58 -5.65 2.22 -8.91
N VAL A 59 -6.91 1.78 -8.98
CA VAL A 59 -8.05 2.58 -8.51
C VAL A 59 -7.97 2.78 -6.99
N VAL A 60 -7.74 1.70 -6.24
CA VAL A 60 -7.64 1.77 -4.79
C VAL A 60 -6.40 2.56 -4.37
N GLY A 61 -5.26 2.36 -5.04
CA GLY A 61 -4.03 3.11 -4.78
C GLY A 61 -4.20 4.62 -4.98
N LEU A 62 -4.85 5.04 -6.07
CA LEU A 62 -5.10 6.46 -6.32
C LEU A 62 -6.03 7.09 -5.29
N ILE A 63 -7.18 6.45 -5.01
CA ILE A 63 -8.16 7.01 -4.06
C ILE A 63 -7.59 7.03 -2.64
N THR A 64 -6.96 5.93 -2.22
CA THR A 64 -6.35 5.85 -0.89
C THR A 64 -5.16 6.80 -0.76
N GLY A 65 -4.36 6.93 -1.82
CA GLY A 65 -3.26 7.88 -1.87
C GLY A 65 -3.72 9.34 -1.81
N LEU A 66 -4.88 9.67 -2.39
CA LEU A 66 -5.49 10.99 -2.28
C LEU A 66 -5.87 11.30 -0.83
N LEU A 67 -6.50 10.34 -0.15
CA LEU A 67 -6.83 10.49 1.28
C LEU A 67 -5.56 10.58 2.13
N ARG A 68 -4.51 9.85 1.77
CA ARG A 68 -3.21 9.97 2.44
C ARG A 68 -2.62 11.36 2.29
N ASP A 69 -2.61 11.92 1.08
CA ASP A 69 -2.11 13.27 0.86
C ASP A 69 -2.94 14.30 1.64
N TYR A 70 -4.25 14.07 1.75
CA TYR A 70 -5.14 14.93 2.51
C TYR A 70 -4.88 14.89 4.03
N TYR A 71 -4.65 13.71 4.61
CA TYR A 71 -4.48 13.55 6.07
C TYR A 71 -3.03 13.58 6.56
N ALA A 72 -2.08 13.20 5.73
CA ALA A 72 -0.68 12.96 6.09
C ALA A 72 0.28 13.32 4.94
N GLY A 73 -0.14 14.22 4.05
CA GLY A 73 0.72 14.74 2.99
C GLY A 73 1.95 15.41 3.59
N PRO A 74 3.15 15.22 3.01
CA PRO A 74 4.32 15.95 3.46
C PRO A 74 4.04 17.44 3.39
N ALA A 75 4.13 18.08 4.54
CA ALA A 75 4.08 19.52 4.69
C ALA A 75 5.33 20.10 4.05
N PHE A 76 5.19 20.75 2.91
CA PHE A 76 6.25 21.60 2.40
C PHE A 76 6.19 22.89 3.20
N GLU A 77 7.23 23.16 3.99
CA GLU A 77 7.45 24.46 4.62
C GLU A 77 7.87 25.47 3.55
N GLY A 78 6.94 25.80 2.66
CA GLY A 78 7.08 26.87 1.68
C GLY A 78 6.65 28.19 2.31
N GLY A 79 7.53 28.84 3.05
CA GLY A 79 7.34 30.22 3.56
C GLY A 79 6.26 30.39 4.64
N THR A 80 6.65 30.99 5.76
CA THR A 80 5.84 31.56 6.87
C THR A 80 4.40 31.04 7.02
N ASP A 81 4.24 30.16 8.01
CA ASP A 81 3.04 29.85 8.79
C ASP A 81 1.96 28.90 8.26
N GLN A 82 2.06 28.34 7.04
CA GLN A 82 1.19 27.21 6.67
C GLN A 82 1.91 26.07 5.94
N PRO A 83 1.88 24.84 6.48
CA PRO A 83 2.37 23.68 5.75
C PRO A 83 1.50 23.45 4.51
N VAL A 84 2.08 23.58 3.33
CA VAL A 84 1.36 23.25 2.09
C VAL A 84 1.47 21.74 1.88
N ALA A 85 0.35 21.03 2.02
CA ALA A 85 0.29 19.60 1.71
C ALA A 85 0.54 19.40 0.21
N LEU A 86 1.58 18.64 -0.14
CA LEU A 86 1.86 18.32 -1.54
C LEU A 86 0.89 17.25 -2.04
N LEU A 87 -0.27 17.71 -2.48
CA LEU A 87 -1.25 16.88 -3.18
C LEU A 87 -0.59 16.20 -4.38
N GLY A 88 -0.52 14.87 -4.38
CA GLY A 88 -0.03 14.08 -5.51
C GLY A 88 1.08 13.08 -5.17
N LEU A 89 1.90 13.33 -4.15
CA LEU A 89 3.02 12.44 -3.85
C LEU A 89 2.53 11.11 -3.28
N GLY A 90 1.63 11.14 -2.30
CA GLY A 90 0.99 9.95 -1.73
C GLY A 90 0.12 9.23 -2.74
N MET A 91 -0.59 9.92 -3.62
CA MET A 91 -1.27 9.31 -4.78
C MET A 91 -0.29 8.50 -5.63
N LEU A 92 0.85 9.09 -6.00
CA LEU A 92 1.86 8.45 -6.85
C LEU A 92 2.49 7.24 -6.15
N LEU A 93 2.90 7.40 -4.89
CA LEU A 93 3.52 6.34 -4.11
C LEU A 93 2.57 5.16 -3.89
N MET A 94 1.31 5.42 -3.55
CA MET A 94 0.30 4.36 -3.39
C MET A 94 -0.06 3.68 -4.70
N LEU A 95 -0.17 4.44 -5.79
CA LEU A 95 -0.34 3.87 -7.12
C LEU A 95 0.80 2.89 -7.43
N TYR A 96 2.06 3.29 -7.27
CA TYR A 96 3.19 2.41 -7.54
C TYR A 96 3.26 1.22 -6.59
N ALA A 97 2.96 1.40 -5.30
CA ALA A 97 2.88 0.29 -4.35
C ALA A 97 1.81 -0.74 -4.76
N GLY A 98 0.64 -0.28 -5.19
CA GLY A 98 -0.42 -1.12 -5.74
C GLY A 98 -0.01 -1.83 -7.03
N VAL A 99 0.62 -1.12 -7.96
CA VAL A 99 1.08 -1.70 -9.23
C VAL A 99 2.16 -2.75 -8.99
N ILE A 100 3.21 -2.43 -8.24
CA ILE A 100 4.29 -3.34 -7.90
C ILE A 100 3.73 -4.58 -7.21
N SER A 101 2.82 -4.40 -6.25
CA SER A 101 2.22 -5.55 -5.55
C SER A 101 1.32 -6.42 -6.46
N SER A 102 0.76 -5.86 -7.51
CA SER A 102 -0.04 -6.63 -8.47
C SER A 102 0.77 -7.43 -9.49
N VAL A 103 2.07 -7.12 -9.64
CA VAL A 103 3.00 -7.74 -10.59
C VAL A 103 3.99 -8.67 -9.89
N LEU A 104 4.41 -8.30 -8.68
CA LEU A 104 5.29 -9.10 -7.84
C LEU A 104 4.54 -10.37 -7.41
N PHE A 105 5.09 -11.54 -7.75
CA PHE A 105 4.52 -12.89 -7.54
C PHE A 105 3.37 -13.32 -8.46
N THR A 106 3.04 -12.59 -9.53
CA THR A 106 1.89 -12.91 -10.40
C THR A 106 2.05 -14.16 -11.25
N LYS A 107 3.29 -14.57 -11.56
CA LYS A 107 3.56 -15.75 -12.42
C LYS A 107 4.16 -16.96 -11.69
N ALA A 108 4.95 -16.74 -10.63
CA ALA A 108 5.75 -17.81 -10.02
C ALA A 108 5.07 -18.53 -8.85
N PHE A 109 4.06 -17.93 -8.21
CA PHE A 109 3.46 -18.51 -7.02
C PHE A 109 1.94 -18.34 -7.00
N HIS A 110 1.22 -19.47 -6.96
CA HIS A 110 -0.18 -19.51 -6.59
C HIS A 110 -0.39 -18.66 -5.33
N ARG A 111 -1.36 -17.74 -5.34
CA ARG A 111 -1.56 -16.68 -4.33
C ARG A 111 -1.87 -17.21 -2.92
N LYS A 112 -0.87 -17.76 -2.25
CA LYS A 112 -0.95 -18.33 -0.90
C LYS A 112 -0.88 -17.20 0.14
N LEU A 113 -1.67 -17.30 1.20
CA LEU A 113 -1.70 -16.30 2.28
C LEU A 113 -0.32 -15.85 2.80
N PRO A 114 0.67 -16.75 3.04
CA PRO A 114 1.96 -16.34 3.59
C PRO A 114 2.72 -15.37 2.67
N LEU A 115 2.51 -15.46 1.35
CA LEU A 115 3.16 -14.58 0.38
C LEU A 115 2.61 -13.15 0.46
N GLY A 116 1.38 -12.95 0.94
CA GLY A 116 0.87 -11.62 1.23
C GLY A 116 1.69 -10.90 2.30
N PHE A 117 2.13 -11.61 3.34
CA PHE A 117 3.02 -11.06 4.37
C PHE A 117 4.40 -10.69 3.82
N VAL A 118 5.00 -11.60 3.05
CA VAL A 118 6.30 -11.36 2.39
C VAL A 118 6.22 -10.13 1.49
N GLN A 119 5.12 -10.00 0.75
CA GLN A 119 4.93 -8.87 -0.15
C GLN A 119 4.74 -7.55 0.59
N VAL A 120 3.97 -7.53 1.68
CA VAL A 120 3.85 -6.34 2.53
C VAL A 120 5.21 -5.94 3.07
N MET A 121 6.04 -6.89 3.50
CA MET A 121 7.42 -6.63 3.92
C MET A 121 8.24 -5.95 2.82
N ILE A 122 8.32 -6.58 1.64
CA ILE A 122 9.14 -6.07 0.53
C ILE A 122 8.70 -4.65 0.15
N VAL A 123 7.40 -4.46 -0.07
CA VAL A 123 6.89 -3.16 -0.51
C VAL A 123 7.00 -2.11 0.59
N THR A 124 6.86 -2.47 1.87
CA THR A 124 7.08 -1.55 3.01
C THR A 124 8.53 -1.06 3.05
N VAL A 125 9.50 -1.96 2.90
CA VAL A 125 10.92 -1.60 2.85
C VAL A 125 11.18 -0.67 1.66
N SER A 126 10.74 -1.03 0.46
CA SER A 126 10.89 -0.18 -0.73
C SER A 126 10.25 1.20 -0.54
N TYR A 127 9.04 1.24 0.03
CA TYR A 127 8.31 2.47 0.31
C TYR A 127 9.08 3.38 1.27
N LYS A 128 9.61 2.83 2.38
CA LYS A 128 10.38 3.60 3.36
C LYS A 128 11.72 4.08 2.82
N VAL A 129 12.44 3.23 2.06
CA VAL A 129 13.70 3.63 1.40
C VAL A 129 13.44 4.80 0.45
N VAL A 130 12.41 4.72 -0.40
CA VAL A 130 12.02 5.83 -1.29
C VAL A 130 11.64 7.07 -0.49
N GLY A 131 10.88 6.93 0.60
CA GLY A 131 10.53 8.04 1.48
C GLY A 131 11.75 8.75 2.08
N HIS A 132 12.74 7.99 2.58
CA HIS A 132 13.97 8.56 3.11
C HIS A 132 14.81 9.25 2.03
N VAL A 133 14.89 8.68 0.81
CA VAL A 133 15.59 9.30 -0.32
C VAL A 133 14.91 10.61 -0.74
N LEU A 134 13.58 10.62 -0.86
CA LEU A 134 12.82 11.82 -1.18
C LEU A 134 13.03 12.91 -0.14
N PHE A 135 13.03 12.56 1.15
CA PHE A 135 13.28 13.52 2.21
C PHE A 135 14.69 14.14 2.15
N VAL A 136 15.73 13.34 1.88
CA VAL A 136 17.10 13.84 1.70
C VAL A 136 17.20 14.78 0.50
N ILE A 137 16.56 14.43 -0.63
CA ILE A 137 16.50 15.31 -1.81
C ILE A 137 15.84 16.64 -1.44
N MET A 138 14.77 16.61 -0.65
CA MET A 138 14.06 17.83 -0.23
C MET A 138 14.89 18.70 0.70
N LEU A 139 15.63 18.12 1.65
CA LEU A 139 16.55 18.88 2.50
C LEU A 139 17.61 19.60 1.66
N ALA A 140 18.19 18.89 0.68
CA ALA A 140 19.20 19.46 -0.22
C ALA A 140 18.65 20.63 -1.06
N ILE A 141 17.42 20.52 -1.56
CA ILE A 141 16.76 21.59 -2.33
C ILE A 141 16.40 22.80 -1.44
N SER A 142 16.01 22.54 -0.19
CA SER A 142 15.55 23.59 0.75
C SER A 142 16.70 24.40 1.37
N GLY A 143 17.96 24.09 1.05
CA GLY A 143 19.14 24.77 1.59
C GLY A 143 19.33 24.58 3.10
N ARG A 144 18.61 23.62 3.72
CA ARG A 144 18.80 23.25 5.13
C ARG A 144 19.96 22.26 5.21
N GLY A 145 20.88 22.49 6.16
CA GLY A 145 22.07 21.65 6.38
C GLY A 145 21.73 20.18 6.64
N SER A 146 22.72 19.31 6.41
CA SER A 146 22.57 17.85 6.27
C SER A 146 22.54 17.07 7.59
N GLU A 147 21.89 17.57 8.64
CA GLU A 147 21.65 16.76 9.83
C GLU A 147 20.46 15.85 9.54
N TYR A 148 20.76 14.72 8.91
CA TYR A 148 19.82 13.64 8.69
C TYR A 148 20.25 12.40 9.46
N LEU A 149 19.30 11.51 9.70
CA LEU A 149 19.53 10.24 10.38
C LEU A 149 20.63 9.44 9.67
N SER A 150 21.51 8.85 10.46
CA SER A 150 22.49 7.89 9.99
C SER A 150 21.80 6.65 9.39
N LEU A 151 22.49 5.91 8.53
CA LEU A 151 21.95 4.66 7.95
C LEU A 151 21.53 3.66 9.04
N PHE A 152 22.25 3.63 10.16
CA PHE A 152 21.92 2.75 11.28
C PHE A 152 20.58 3.15 11.92
N GLU A 153 20.39 4.44 12.23
CA GLU A 153 19.15 4.96 12.81
C GLU A 153 17.96 4.80 11.85
N ILE A 154 18.16 4.99 10.54
CA ILE A 154 17.13 4.71 9.53
C ILE A 154 16.66 3.24 9.61
N VAL A 155 17.60 2.32 9.81
CA VAL A 155 17.27 0.90 9.90
C VAL A 155 16.57 0.56 11.23
N THR A 156 17.13 0.99 12.36
CA THR A 156 16.65 0.59 13.69
C THR A 156 15.39 1.34 14.12
N ASP A 157 15.24 2.60 13.73
CA ASP A 157 14.22 3.49 14.29
C ASP A 157 13.07 3.74 13.30
N SER A 158 13.28 3.48 12.01
CA SER A 158 12.25 3.64 10.97
C SER A 158 11.90 2.33 10.27
N LEU A 159 12.86 1.64 9.64
CA LEU A 159 12.56 0.48 8.79
C LEU A 159 12.04 -0.72 9.58
N ILE A 160 12.79 -1.18 10.58
CA ILE A 160 12.44 -2.38 11.36
C ILE A 160 11.11 -2.18 12.10
N PRO A 161 10.89 -1.09 12.86
CA PRO A 161 9.64 -0.89 13.58
C PRO A 161 8.46 -0.82 12.62
N GLN A 162 8.59 -0.10 11.49
CA GLN A 162 7.52 -0.02 10.48
C GLN A 162 7.16 -1.40 9.90
N MET A 163 8.17 -2.22 9.58
CA MET A 163 7.94 -3.56 9.07
C MET A 163 7.14 -4.40 10.07
N ILE A 164 7.49 -4.34 11.36
CA ILE A 164 6.81 -5.08 12.41
C ILE A 164 5.35 -4.65 12.51
N VAL A 165 5.07 -3.35 12.64
CA VAL A 165 3.68 -2.87 12.77
C VAL A 165 2.85 -3.14 11.53
N ASN A 166 3.42 -3.03 10.32
CA ASN A 166 2.73 -3.35 9.07
C ASN A 166 2.47 -4.85 8.92
N LEU A 167 3.39 -5.71 9.37
CA LEU A 167 3.18 -7.16 9.40
C LEU A 167 2.06 -7.54 10.35
N LEU A 168 2.01 -6.93 11.54
CA LEU A 168 0.93 -7.15 12.50
C LEU A 168 -0.41 -6.70 11.92
N ALA A 169 -0.47 -5.54 11.26
CA ALA A 169 -1.67 -5.05 10.58
C ALA A 169 -2.06 -5.89 9.35
N THR A 170 -1.12 -6.61 8.74
CA THR A 170 -1.38 -7.46 7.58
C THR A 170 -2.36 -8.57 7.92
N ALA A 171 -2.22 -9.23 9.06
CA ALA A 171 -3.07 -10.36 9.43
C ALA A 171 -4.58 -10.02 9.43
N PRO A 172 -5.07 -9.01 10.18
CA PRO A 172 -6.48 -8.67 10.18
C PRO A 172 -6.96 -8.18 8.81
N ILE A 173 -6.19 -7.32 8.12
CA ILE A 173 -6.61 -6.78 6.81
C ILE A 173 -6.68 -7.91 5.77
N LEU A 174 -5.72 -8.83 5.76
CA LEU A 174 -5.71 -9.97 4.84
C LEU A 174 -6.91 -10.89 5.06
N LEU A 175 -7.26 -11.16 6.32
CA LEU A 175 -8.46 -11.95 6.65
C LEU A 175 -9.73 -11.23 6.20
N MET A 176 -9.86 -9.93 6.51
CA MET A 176 -10.98 -9.10 6.09
C MET A 176 -11.15 -9.12 4.56
N LEU A 177 -10.06 -8.91 3.80
CA LEU A 177 -10.11 -8.92 2.34
C LEU A 177 -10.40 -10.32 1.77
N ARG A 178 -9.94 -11.39 2.41
CA ARG A 178 -10.21 -12.76 1.94
C ARG A 178 -11.66 -13.18 2.17
N TYR A 179 -12.23 -12.90 3.33
CA TYR A 179 -13.57 -13.37 3.69
C TYR A 179 -14.67 -12.37 3.35
N MET A 180 -14.38 -11.07 3.48
CA MET A 180 -15.32 -9.96 3.26
C MET A 180 -14.90 -9.10 2.06
N GLY A 181 -14.09 -9.67 1.14
CA GLY A 181 -13.61 -8.96 -0.04
C GLY A 181 -14.66 -8.69 -1.11
N PRO A 182 -14.28 -7.90 -2.14
CA PRO A 182 -15.15 -7.56 -3.27
C PRO A 182 -15.50 -8.78 -4.14
N TYR A 183 -14.71 -9.85 -4.08
CA TYR A 183 -14.92 -11.09 -4.82
C TYR A 183 -15.41 -12.21 -3.91
N LYS A 184 -16.37 -13.03 -4.39
CA LYS A 184 -17.06 -14.08 -3.60
C LYS A 184 -16.13 -15.14 -2.98
N ASN A 185 -14.92 -15.33 -3.53
CA ASN A 185 -13.94 -16.31 -3.05
C ASN A 185 -12.66 -15.64 -2.50
N GLY A 186 -12.68 -14.34 -2.21
CA GLY A 186 -11.51 -13.62 -1.68
C GLY A 186 -10.36 -13.42 -2.66
N ILE A 187 -10.47 -13.95 -3.89
CA ILE A 187 -9.49 -13.78 -4.98
C ILE A 187 -10.27 -13.52 -6.27
N ASN A 188 -9.75 -12.61 -7.09
CA ASN A 188 -10.29 -12.38 -8.42
C ASN A 188 -9.93 -13.58 -9.33
N LYS A 189 -10.93 -14.44 -9.61
CA LYS A 189 -10.78 -15.69 -10.39
C LYS A 189 -10.16 -15.49 -11.78
N ARG A 190 -10.31 -14.31 -12.38
CA ARG A 190 -9.70 -14.00 -13.69
C ARG A 190 -8.17 -14.05 -13.65
N LEU A 191 -7.57 -13.87 -12.47
CA LEU A 191 -6.13 -13.93 -12.26
C LEU A 191 -5.62 -15.37 -12.18
N LEU A 192 -6.50 -16.33 -11.86
CA LEU A 192 -6.20 -17.76 -11.88
C LEU A 192 -6.40 -18.36 -13.28
N LEU A 193 -7.32 -17.80 -14.09
CA LEU A 193 -7.65 -18.30 -15.43
C LEU A 193 -6.65 -17.86 -16.51
N GLY A 194 -5.87 -16.80 -16.27
CA GLY A 194 -4.82 -16.36 -17.19
C GLY A 194 -3.65 -17.33 -17.38
N SER A 195 -3.60 -18.45 -16.64
CA SER A 195 -2.65 -19.54 -16.88
C SER A 195 -3.08 -20.49 -17.99
N GLY A 196 -4.38 -20.57 -18.32
CA GLY A 196 -4.92 -21.55 -19.27
C GLY A 196 -4.94 -21.09 -20.72
N GLU A 197 -5.10 -19.79 -21.00
CA GLU A 197 -5.09 -19.29 -22.37
C GLU A 197 -3.69 -19.29 -23.00
N THR A 198 -2.64 -19.09 -22.20
CA THR A 198 -1.26 -19.18 -22.69
C THR A 198 -0.80 -20.61 -22.93
N GLU A 199 -1.31 -21.62 -22.21
CA GLU A 199 -0.96 -23.03 -22.45
C GLU A 199 -1.55 -23.57 -23.76
N ASN A 200 -2.69 -23.04 -24.20
CA ASN A 200 -3.33 -23.47 -25.45
C ASN A 200 -2.68 -22.85 -26.70
N LEU A 201 -1.99 -21.71 -26.56
CA LEU A 201 -1.27 -21.08 -27.68
C LEU A 201 -0.02 -21.85 -28.12
N TRP A 202 0.56 -22.68 -27.23
CA TRP A 202 1.76 -23.48 -27.54
C TRP A 202 1.46 -24.95 -27.90
N ARG A 203 0.20 -25.38 -27.82
CA ARG A 203 -0.21 -26.75 -28.17
C ARG A 203 -0.77 -26.90 -29.58
N THR A 204 -0.82 -25.82 -30.36
CA THR A 204 -1.37 -25.81 -31.72
C THR A 204 -0.34 -25.38 -32.77
N ASN A 205 0.89 -25.91 -32.70
CA ASN A 205 1.83 -25.93 -33.81
C ASN A 205 2.55 -27.27 -33.85
#